data_AF-A0A7S0F5M1-F1
#
_entry.id   AF-A0A7S0F5M1-F1
#
_cell.length_a   1.000
_cell.length_b   1.000
_cell.length_c   1.000
_cell.angle_alpha   90.00
_cell.angle_beta   90.00
_cell.angle_gamma   90.00
#
_symmetry.space_group_name_H-M   'P 1'
#
loop_
_entity.id
_entity.type
_entity.pdbx_description
1 polymer ?
#
loop_
_entity_poly.entity_id
_entity_poly.type
_entity_poly.pdbx_seq_one_letter_code
_entity_poly.pdbx_strand_id
1 'polypeptide(L)'
;SGSAACRLELIEVPPFLLPDNARAVNLMQRQELLGQNHFAMDVTQSIAQDASLSNLQDYIASINRKSIETFGKALRIALQPQQQMIGNGVFELAFLFDADGSLIELLNKQSELEQTIASGW
;
A
#
# COMPACT_ATOMS: atom_id res chain seq x y z
N SER A 1 -22.78 8.74 4.72
CA SER A 1 -21.98 7.53 4.94
C SER A 1 -20.81 7.90 5.84
N GLY A 2 -20.63 7.20 6.97
CA GLY A 2 -19.50 7.47 7.85
C GLY A 2 -18.24 6.89 7.21
N SER A 3 -17.30 7.73 6.80
CA SER A 3 -15.92 7.29 6.60
C SER A 3 -15.43 6.82 7.97
N ALA A 4 -15.14 5.53 8.11
CA ALA A 4 -14.39 5.06 9.26
C ALA A 4 -13.00 5.69 9.16
N ALA A 5 -12.77 6.76 9.91
CA ALA A 5 -11.49 7.44 9.91
C ALA A 5 -10.46 6.54 10.58
N CYS A 6 -9.48 6.05 9.81
CA CYS A 6 -8.28 5.46 10.35
C CYS A 6 -7.32 6.59 10.75
N ARG A 7 -6.66 6.45 11.91
CA ARG A 7 -5.59 7.36 12.34
C ARG A 7 -4.28 6.59 12.38
N LEU A 8 -3.34 7.01 11.53
CA LEU A 8 -1.97 6.55 11.58
C LEU A 8 -1.15 7.53 12.45
N GLU A 9 -0.46 7.00 13.46
CA GLU A 9 0.47 7.76 14.30
C GLU A 9 1.90 7.33 13.99
N LEU A 10 2.80 8.29 13.80
CA LEU A 10 4.23 8.05 13.69
C LEU A 10 4.87 8.48 15.01
N ILE A 11 5.63 7.59 15.62
CA ILE A 11 6.37 7.85 16.86
C ILE A 11 7.85 7.76 16.52
N GLU A 12 8.59 8.85 16.74
CA GLU A 12 10.04 8.83 16.62
C GLU A 12 10.62 7.98 17.76
N VAL A 13 11.42 6.98 17.40
CA VAL A 13 12.14 6.17 18.38
C VAL A 13 13.49 6.85 18.63
N PRO A 14 13.78 7.28 19.88
CA PRO A 14 15.05 7.92 20.21
C PRO A 14 16.27 7.06 19.82
N PRO A 15 17.34 7.65 19.26
CA PRO A 15 18.49 6.89 18.77
C PRO A 15 19.14 5.93 19.78
N PHE A 16 19.10 6.26 21.07
CA PHE A 16 19.66 5.42 22.14
C PHE A 16 18.86 4.14 22.42
N LEU A 17 17.62 4.03 21.89
CA LEU A 17 16.79 2.83 21.96
C LEU A 17 16.90 1.97 20.69
N LEU A 18 17.56 2.47 19.64
CA LEU A 18 17.69 1.76 18.37
C LEU A 18 18.84 0.75 18.46
N PRO A 19 18.62 -0.54 18.16
CA PRO A 19 19.72 -1.48 17.98
C PRO A 19 20.56 -1.09 16.74
N ASP A 20 21.81 -1.53 16.67
CA ASP A 20 22.77 -1.20 15.59
C ASP A 20 22.26 -1.54 14.16
N ASN A 21 21.16 -2.30 14.03
CA ASN A 21 20.48 -2.67 12.79
C ASN A 21 18.96 -2.39 12.83
N ALA A 22 18.55 -1.20 13.29
CA ALA A 22 17.13 -0.85 13.51
C ALA A 22 16.21 -0.75 12.27
N ARG A 23 16.62 -1.26 11.10
CA ARG A 23 15.73 -1.30 9.93
C ARG A 23 14.64 -2.35 10.13
N ALA A 24 13.45 -2.06 9.63
CA ALA A 24 12.37 -3.04 9.61
C ALA A 24 12.81 -4.30 8.87
N VAL A 25 12.34 -5.45 9.35
CA VAL A 25 12.55 -6.75 8.68
C VAL A 25 11.95 -6.64 7.27
N ASN A 26 12.72 -7.00 6.24
CA ASN A 26 12.21 -7.00 4.88
C ASN A 26 11.17 -8.13 4.69
N LEU A 27 9.89 -7.79 4.83
CA LEU A 27 8.80 -8.76 4.76
C LEU A 27 8.60 -9.35 3.36
N MET A 28 9.10 -8.70 2.29
CA MET A 28 9.07 -9.30 0.95
C MET A 28 9.91 -10.59 0.87
N GLN A 29 10.94 -10.72 1.72
CA GLN A 29 11.78 -11.92 1.81
C GLN A 29 11.25 -12.95 2.82
N ARG A 30 10.22 -12.57 3.59
CA ARG A 30 9.60 -13.40 4.62
C ARG A 30 8.09 -13.38 4.43
N GLN A 31 7.65 -14.00 3.35
CA GLN A 31 6.24 -14.01 2.94
C GLN A 31 5.31 -14.57 4.02
N GLU A 32 5.81 -15.46 4.89
CA GLU A 32 5.09 -16.00 6.03
C GLU A 32 4.74 -14.95 7.10
N LEU A 33 5.40 -13.78 7.07
CA LEU A 33 5.19 -12.68 7.99
C LEU A 33 4.45 -11.49 7.37
N LEU A 34 4.12 -11.53 6.07
CA LEU A 34 3.42 -10.42 5.41
C LEU A 34 2.14 -10.06 6.17
N GLY A 35 1.32 -11.04 6.55
CA GLY A 35 0.08 -10.81 7.31
C GLY A 35 0.24 -10.23 8.73
N GLN A 36 1.45 -10.00 9.24
CA GLN A 36 1.68 -9.58 10.62
C GLN A 36 2.28 -8.17 10.76
N ASN A 37 2.73 -7.51 9.69
CA ASN A 37 3.53 -6.29 9.83
C ASN A 37 3.52 -5.33 8.62
N HIS A 38 2.36 -5.15 7.97
CA HIS A 38 2.16 -4.08 6.99
C HIS A 38 0.80 -3.42 7.14
N PHE A 39 0.67 -2.19 6.63
CA PHE A 39 -0.61 -1.47 6.60
C PHE A 39 -1.14 -1.41 5.17
N ALA A 40 -2.44 -1.64 5.01
CA ALA A 40 -3.12 -1.55 3.72
C ALA A 40 -3.96 -0.27 3.64
N MET A 41 -3.91 0.38 2.48
CA MET A 41 -4.67 1.58 2.16
C MET A 41 -5.49 1.35 0.91
N ASP A 42 -6.81 1.50 1.02
CA ASP A 42 -7.70 1.55 -0.13
C ASP A 42 -7.68 2.97 -0.71
N VAL A 43 -7.15 3.11 -1.93
CA VAL A 43 -7.05 4.37 -2.66
C VAL A 43 -8.08 4.49 -3.79
N THR A 44 -9.00 3.54 -3.90
CA THR A 44 -10.02 3.48 -4.98
C THR A 44 -10.78 4.81 -5.12
N GLN A 45 -11.25 5.35 -3.99
CA GLN A 45 -11.99 6.61 -4.01
C GLN A 45 -11.10 7.81 -4.37
N SER A 46 -9.83 7.78 -3.98
CA SER A 46 -8.89 8.86 -4.33
C SER A 46 -8.62 8.89 -5.83
N ILE A 47 -8.51 7.72 -6.46
CA ILE A 47 -8.36 7.59 -7.91
C ILE A 47 -9.64 8.04 -8.62
N ALA A 48 -10.80 7.55 -8.18
CA ALA A 48 -12.08 7.89 -8.79
C ALA A 48 -12.44 9.39 -8.73
N GLN A 49 -11.90 10.13 -7.74
CA GLN A 49 -12.15 11.57 -7.57
C GLN A 49 -11.22 12.45 -8.39
N ASP A 50 -10.09 11.92 -8.87
CA ASP A 50 -9.13 12.66 -9.70
C ASP A 50 -9.24 12.19 -11.15
N ALA A 51 -9.87 13.00 -12.00
CA ALA A 51 -10.08 12.69 -13.41
C ALA A 51 -8.79 12.51 -14.22
N SER A 52 -7.62 12.88 -13.67
CA SER A 52 -6.32 12.63 -14.30
C SER A 52 -5.76 11.23 -14.03
N LEU A 53 -6.38 10.45 -13.15
CA LEU A 53 -5.91 9.14 -12.73
C LEU A 53 -6.85 8.05 -13.26
N SER A 54 -6.31 7.04 -13.93
CA SER A 54 -7.10 5.92 -14.46
C SER A 54 -6.92 4.63 -13.67
N ASN A 55 -5.80 4.49 -12.95
CA ASN A 55 -5.40 3.24 -12.30
C ASN A 55 -4.39 3.50 -11.16
N LEU A 56 -3.97 2.43 -10.50
CA LEU A 56 -3.02 2.49 -9.39
C LEU A 56 -1.61 2.94 -9.85
N GLN A 57 -1.22 2.65 -11.09
CA GLN A 57 0.06 3.11 -11.64
C GLN A 57 0.10 4.64 -11.78
N ASP A 58 -0.97 5.24 -12.28
CA ASP A 58 -1.11 6.71 -12.38
C ASP A 58 -1.10 7.35 -11.01
N TYR A 59 -1.81 6.76 -10.05
CA TYR A 59 -1.83 7.21 -8.66
C TYR A 59 -0.42 7.23 -8.06
N ILE A 60 0.32 6.12 -8.18
CA ILE A 60 1.70 6.00 -7.69
C ILE A 60 2.61 7.01 -8.38
N ALA A 61 2.48 7.21 -9.70
CA ALA A 61 3.26 8.21 -10.42
C ALA A 61 2.98 9.63 -9.91
N SER A 62 1.72 9.96 -9.64
CA SER A 62 1.29 11.25 -9.10
C SER A 62 1.86 11.51 -7.70
N ILE A 63 1.74 10.54 -6.77
CA ILE A 63 2.31 10.70 -5.42
C ILE A 63 3.84 10.67 -5.43
N ASN A 64 4.47 9.94 -6.35
CA ASN A 64 5.92 9.93 -6.50
C ASN A 64 6.45 11.29 -6.96
N ARG A 65 5.80 11.89 -7.96
CA ARG A 65 6.13 13.25 -8.42
C ARG A 65 5.99 14.24 -7.26
N LYS A 66 4.89 14.20 -6.52
CA LYS A 66 4.67 15.06 -5.33
C LYS A 66 5.75 14.84 -4.26
N SER A 67 6.16 13.58 -4.03
CA SER A 67 7.23 13.25 -3.08
C SER A 67 8.58 13.85 -3.51
N ILE A 68 8.92 13.78 -4.79
CA ILE A 68 10.15 14.37 -5.33
C ILE A 68 10.09 15.90 -5.23
N GLU A 69 8.99 16.52 -5.63
CA GLU A 69 8.80 17.98 -5.58
C GLU A 69 8.86 18.51 -4.14
N THR A 70 8.31 17.78 -3.17
CA THR A 70 8.20 18.23 -1.77
C THR A 70 9.42 17.88 -0.93
N PHE A 71 9.96 16.67 -1.12
CA PHE A 71 10.98 16.09 -0.23
C PHE A 71 12.28 15.72 -0.94
N GLY A 72 12.35 15.83 -2.28
CA GLY A 72 13.52 15.41 -3.05
C GLY A 72 13.75 13.90 -3.03
N LYS A 73 12.73 13.09 -2.70
CA LYS A 73 12.84 11.64 -2.54
C LYS A 73 11.85 10.91 -3.44
N ALA A 74 12.36 9.95 -4.22
CA ALA A 74 11.53 9.02 -4.97
C ALA A 74 10.96 7.92 -4.05
N LEU A 75 9.75 7.46 -4.34
CA LEU A 75 9.13 6.33 -3.67
C LEU A 75 9.88 5.03 -3.99
N ARG A 76 9.98 4.15 -2.99
CA ARG A 76 10.63 2.85 -3.11
C ARG A 76 9.57 1.79 -3.37
N ILE A 77 9.37 1.44 -4.64
CA ILE A 77 8.38 0.42 -5.02
C ILE A 77 8.95 -0.96 -4.72
N ALA A 78 8.30 -1.71 -3.84
CA ALA A 78 8.63 -3.09 -3.50
C ALA A 78 7.95 -4.08 -4.47
N LEU A 79 6.74 -3.76 -4.91
CA LEU A 79 5.97 -4.52 -5.90
C LEU A 79 5.20 -3.55 -6.79
N GLN A 80 5.40 -3.65 -8.10
CA GLN A 80 4.65 -2.84 -9.08
C GLN A 80 3.15 -3.18 -9.02
N PRO A 81 2.27 -2.24 -9.40
CA PRO A 81 0.85 -2.52 -9.56
C PRO A 81 0.61 -3.77 -10.39
N GLN A 82 -0.15 -4.71 -9.83
CA GLN A 82 -0.60 -5.90 -10.53
C GLN A 82 -2.03 -6.23 -10.13
N GLN A 83 -2.77 -6.84 -11.03
CA GLN A 83 -4.15 -7.23 -10.78
C GLN A 83 -4.20 -8.54 -9.98
N GLN A 84 -5.05 -8.57 -8.96
CA GLN A 84 -5.29 -9.75 -8.13
C GLN A 84 -6.78 -9.87 -7.79
N MET A 85 -7.24 -11.11 -7.69
CA MET A 85 -8.58 -11.43 -7.21
C MET A 85 -8.54 -11.66 -5.69
N ILE A 86 -9.43 -11.01 -4.95
CA ILE A 86 -9.63 -11.18 -3.52
C ILE A 86 -11.12 -11.41 -3.26
N GLY A 87 -11.49 -12.64 -2.90
CA GLY A 87 -12.88 -13.06 -2.88
C GLY A 87 -13.52 -12.93 -4.27
N ASN A 88 -14.61 -12.18 -4.37
CA ASN A 88 -15.25 -11.83 -5.65
C ASN A 88 -14.79 -10.49 -6.23
N GLY A 89 -13.88 -9.76 -5.58
CA GLY A 89 -13.39 -8.47 -6.06
C GLY A 89 -12.14 -8.60 -6.93
N VAL A 90 -12.04 -7.76 -7.96
CA VAL A 90 -10.82 -7.56 -8.75
C VAL A 90 -10.15 -6.27 -8.27
N PHE A 91 -8.91 -6.36 -7.84
CA PHE A 91 -8.13 -5.26 -7.32
C PHE A 91 -6.83 -5.10 -8.09
N GLU A 92 -6.32 -3.88 -8.20
CA GLU A 92 -4.89 -3.65 -8.40
C GLU A 92 -4.22 -3.53 -7.02
N LEU A 93 -3.06 -4.15 -6.88
CA LEU A 93 -2.28 -4.17 -5.66
C LEU A 93 -0.84 -3.76 -5.95
N ALA A 94 -0.28 -2.91 -5.09
CA ALA A 94 1.15 -2.56 -5.10
C ALA A 94 1.69 -2.52 -3.67
N PHE A 95 3.01 -2.72 -3.52
CA PHE A 95 3.70 -2.52 -2.25
C PHE A 95 4.77 -1.44 -2.38
N LEU A 96 4.81 -0.55 -1.40
CA LEU A 96 5.85 0.46 -1.24
C LEU A 96 6.60 0.22 0.06
N PHE A 97 7.89 0.53 0.08
CA PHE A 97 8.62 0.69 1.34
C PHE A 97 8.49 2.14 1.83
N ASP A 98 8.24 2.32 3.13
CA ASP A 98 8.34 3.63 3.81
C ASP A 98 9.81 4.10 3.91
N ALA A 99 10.18 4.99 4.83
CA ALA A 99 11.59 5.37 5.01
C ALA A 99 12.42 4.28 5.72
N ASP A 100 11.82 3.55 6.66
CA ASP A 100 12.48 2.63 7.59
C ASP A 100 12.49 1.17 7.12
N GLY A 101 11.78 0.88 6.03
CA GLY A 101 11.67 -0.45 5.40
C GLY A 101 10.35 -1.17 5.65
N SER A 102 9.39 -0.55 6.33
CA SER A 102 8.05 -1.11 6.51
C SER A 102 7.30 -1.14 5.19
N LEU A 103 6.44 -2.15 5.01
CA LEU A 103 5.60 -2.26 3.82
C LEU A 103 4.29 -1.47 3.98
N ILE A 104 3.93 -0.78 2.90
CA ILE A 104 2.63 -0.16 2.69
C ILE A 104 1.99 -0.84 1.47
N GLU A 105 0.85 -1.47 1.68
CA GLU A 105 0.02 -2.05 0.62
C GLU A 105 -0.97 -1.00 0.11
N LEU A 106 -1.01 -0.79 -1.20
CA LEU A 106 -2.02 0.05 -1.84
C LEU A 106 -2.99 -0.84 -2.63
N LEU A 107 -4.28 -0.60 -2.44
CA LEU A 107 -5.37 -1.31 -3.11
C LEU A 107 -6.21 -0.34 -3.93
N ASN A 108 -6.52 -0.73 -5.16
CA ASN A 108 -7.50 -0.05 -6.01
C ASN A 108 -8.50 -1.07 -6.55
N LYS A 109 -9.75 -1.02 -6.07
CA LYS A 109 -10.83 -1.91 -6.51
C LYS A 109 -11.28 -1.52 -7.91
N GLN A 110 -11.17 -2.46 -8.84
CA GLN A 110 -11.53 -2.28 -10.24
C GLN A 110 -12.98 -2.69 -10.49
N SER A 111 -13.37 -3.86 -9.99
CA SER A 111 -14.70 -4.44 -10.21
C SER A 111 -15.04 -5.52 -9.19
N GLU A 112 -16.27 -6.02 -9.26
CA GLU A 112 -16.69 -7.26 -8.61
C GLU A 112 -17.16 -8.24 -9.69
N LEU A 113 -16.85 -9.52 -9.49
CA LEU A 113 -17.36 -10.61 -10.31
C LEU A 113 -18.75 -11.02 -9.79
N GLU A 114 -19.69 -11.18 -10.71
CA GLU A 114 -21.05 -11.62 -10.41
C GLU A 114 -21.16 -13.13 -10.13
N GLN A 115 -20.07 -13.88 -10.24
CA GLN A 115 -20.06 -15.33 -10.02
C GLN A 115 -19.87 -15.66 -8.54
N THR A 116 -20.81 -16.43 -7.98
CA THR A 116 -20.66 -17.05 -6.66
C THR A 116 -19.52 -18.06 -6.72
N ILE A 117 -18.33 -17.67 -6.26
CA ILE A 117 -17.24 -18.62 -6.04
C ILE A 117 -17.67 -19.48 -4.85
N ALA A 118 -17.94 -20.76 -5.10
CA ALA A 118 -18.16 -21.71 -4.01
C ALA A 118 -16.92 -21.67 -3.10
N SER A 119 -17.12 -21.37 -1.81
CA SER A 119 -16.07 -21.47 -0.80
C SER A 119 -15.38 -22.83 -0.94
N GLY A 120 -14.11 -22.81 -1.32
CA GLY A 120 -13.24 -23.98 -1.30
C GLY A 120 -12.69 -24.29 0.09
N TRP A 121 -13.18 -23.61 1.12
CA TRP A 121 -13.00 -23.95 2.53
C TRP A 121 -14.17 -24.80 3.02
#